data_AF-A0A540VLA1-F1
#
_entry.id   AF-A0A540VLA1-F1
#
_cell.length_a   1.000
_cell.length_b   1.000
_cell.length_c   1.000
_cell.angle_alpha   90.00
_cell.angle_beta   90.00
_cell.angle_gamma   90.00
#
_symmetry.space_group_name_H-M   'P 1'
#
loop_
_entity.id
_entity.type
_entity.pdbx_description
1 polymer ?
#
loop_
_entity_poly.entity_id
_entity_poly.type
_entity_poly.pdbx_seq_one_letter_code
_entity_poly.pdbx_strand_id
1 'polypeptide(L)'
;MAQGINLPAEAVILAGDDRWDQVTNKPEALLVHEVLNAAGRAGRAGSHSHGFVINIPANGPYVIEGCNFDSMPEDQQDQCLGLFGRPDQCFEVYDPIERALDYVATLDELDDDAEYFVRRMSALSDDQLSGVISRTLGKFKSEHPPAVEDQVQFIQELSATTDTDTELARIAGEIGIPAHTVREIVETCGAIDLDQSFSDLQESLWTWLISSQEVLQSLDPGILTAIKRILPVDDLNGEDVANWTIRWVDALLQTLPAWTSGSPLVDVGAFLFDRRGNKRAKTSAIALGRLFSLGVNSNIAYCISLVCACIQRHRTDLSPRQLAILAVLPGATREGFNIPDQLLTYNALLRHRGLYPRVKVHQIFSMVAERLSPWEPGVDLDSRAAEVRRIANAAI
;
A
#
# COMPACT_ATOMS: atom_id res chain seq x y z
N MET A 1 -1.78 -31.99 21.26
CA MET A 1 -2.41 -31.42 20.04
C MET A 1 -1.40 -31.05 18.94
N ALA A 2 -0.11 -30.89 19.22
CA ALA A 2 0.90 -30.57 18.20
C ALA A 2 1.09 -31.67 17.14
N GLN A 3 0.85 -32.95 17.49
CA GLN A 3 0.85 -34.08 16.58
C GLN A 3 -0.59 -34.54 16.27
N GLY A 4 -0.89 -34.71 14.97
CA GLY A 4 -2.07 -35.45 14.48
C GLY A 4 -3.25 -34.63 13.93
N ILE A 5 -3.44 -33.36 14.31
CA ILE A 5 -4.53 -32.53 13.77
C ILE A 5 -4.00 -31.20 13.24
N ASN A 6 -4.43 -30.85 12.04
CA ASN A 6 -4.08 -29.61 11.37
C ASN A 6 -5.09 -28.50 11.71
N LEU A 7 -4.92 -27.90 12.89
CA LEU A 7 -5.66 -26.70 13.30
C LEU A 7 -4.79 -25.46 13.03
N PRO A 8 -5.11 -24.64 12.00
CA PRO A 8 -4.43 -23.37 11.81
C PRO A 8 -4.89 -22.36 12.84
N ALA A 9 -3.95 -21.56 13.36
CA ALA A 9 -4.22 -20.46 14.27
C ALA A 9 -3.48 -19.20 13.82
N GLU A 10 -4.02 -18.03 14.16
CA GLU A 10 -3.35 -16.74 13.92
C GLU A 10 -2.23 -16.49 14.93
N ALA A 11 -2.42 -17.00 16.15
CA ALA A 11 -1.46 -16.93 17.23
C ALA A 11 -1.31 -18.30 17.90
N VAL A 12 -0.08 -18.64 18.26
CA VAL A 12 0.23 -19.78 19.15
C VAL A 12 0.87 -19.23 20.41
N ILE A 13 0.28 -19.55 21.56
CA ILE A 13 0.86 -19.22 22.86
C ILE A 13 1.37 -20.52 23.49
N LEU A 14 2.68 -20.60 23.69
CA LEU A 14 3.35 -21.67 24.42
C LEU A 14 3.45 -21.20 25.87
N ALA A 15 2.59 -21.74 26.73
CA ALA A 15 2.60 -21.43 28.15
C ALA A 15 3.39 -22.52 28.89
N GLY A 16 4.65 -22.22 29.18
CA GLY A 16 5.64 -23.16 29.67
C GLY A 16 6.49 -23.74 28.55
N ASP A 17 7.78 -23.79 28.80
CA ASP A 17 8.82 -24.37 27.95
C ASP A 17 9.37 -25.70 28.52
N ASP A 18 8.65 -26.28 29.48
CA ASP A 18 8.97 -27.55 30.12
C ASP A 18 7.83 -28.57 29.99
N ARG A 19 8.17 -29.84 30.20
CA ARG A 19 7.22 -30.95 30.34
C ARG A 19 7.65 -31.85 31.49
N TRP A 20 6.69 -32.53 32.10
CA TRP A 20 6.98 -33.50 33.15
C TRP A 20 7.43 -34.82 32.55
N ASP A 21 8.67 -35.24 32.80
CA ASP A 21 9.15 -36.57 32.44
C ASP A 21 8.73 -37.59 33.50
N GLN A 22 7.90 -38.55 33.10
CA GLN A 22 7.43 -39.63 33.97
C GLN A 22 8.53 -40.63 34.35
N VAL A 23 9.59 -40.72 33.57
CA VAL A 23 10.70 -41.67 33.79
C VAL A 23 11.69 -41.10 34.81
N THR A 24 12.09 -39.85 34.65
CA THR A 24 13.01 -39.19 35.59
C THR A 24 12.31 -38.50 36.76
N ASN A 25 10.97 -38.40 36.71
CA ASN A 25 10.10 -37.77 37.71
C ASN A 25 10.52 -36.31 38.01
N LYS A 26 10.88 -35.57 36.96
CA LYS A 26 11.35 -34.18 37.00
C LYS A 26 10.81 -33.39 35.80
N PRO A 27 10.72 -32.05 35.89
CA PRO A 27 10.52 -31.19 34.74
C PRO A 27 11.73 -31.28 33.81
N GLU A 28 11.49 -31.46 32.51
CA GLU A 28 12.49 -31.38 31.46
C GLU A 28 12.10 -30.31 30.44
N ALA A 29 13.08 -29.57 29.92
CA ALA A 29 12.82 -28.56 28.89
C ALA A 29 12.29 -29.22 27.60
N LEU A 30 11.36 -28.54 26.92
CA LEU A 30 10.89 -28.95 25.61
C LEU A 30 12.04 -28.93 24.60
N LEU A 31 12.08 -29.93 23.72
CA LEU A 31 13.08 -29.96 22.66
C LEU A 31 12.72 -28.92 21.58
N VAL A 32 13.74 -28.32 20.95
CA VAL A 32 13.57 -27.31 19.87
C VAL A 32 12.53 -27.75 18.83
N HIS A 33 12.58 -29.01 18.39
CA HIS A 33 11.66 -29.50 17.37
C HIS A 33 10.20 -29.58 17.86
N GLU A 34 9.94 -29.72 19.16
CA GLU A 34 8.60 -29.70 19.74
C GLU A 34 8.03 -28.27 19.74
N VAL A 35 8.86 -27.31 20.17
CA VAL A 35 8.55 -25.87 20.11
C VAL A 35 8.26 -25.45 18.67
N LEU A 36 9.13 -25.81 17.73
CA LEU A 36 8.96 -25.50 16.31
C LEU A 36 7.71 -26.16 15.69
N ASN A 37 7.35 -27.38 16.11
CA ASN A 37 6.14 -28.04 15.64
C ASN A 37 4.86 -27.34 16.13
N ALA A 38 4.89 -26.80 17.34
CA ALA A 38 3.79 -26.01 17.87
C ALA A 38 3.74 -24.61 17.22
N ALA A 39 4.89 -23.95 17.08
CA ALA A 39 5.06 -22.68 16.39
C ALA A 39 4.59 -22.73 14.93
N GLY A 40 4.85 -23.83 14.21
CA GLY A 40 4.40 -24.04 12.82
C GLY A 40 2.87 -24.15 12.64
N ARG A 41 2.09 -24.03 13.71
CA ARG A 41 0.62 -23.87 13.65
C ARG A 41 0.19 -22.41 13.52
N ALA A 42 1.07 -21.46 13.88
CA ALA A 42 0.84 -20.03 13.70
C ALA A 42 1.04 -19.65 12.24
N GLY A 43 -0.01 -19.09 11.64
CA GLY A 43 0.01 -18.63 10.25
C GLY A 43 -0.05 -19.79 9.24
N ARG A 44 -0.63 -19.52 8.07
CA ARG A 44 -0.63 -20.46 6.95
C ARG A 44 -0.71 -19.74 5.62
N ALA A 45 0.07 -20.24 4.66
CA ALA A 45 -0.09 -19.87 3.25
C ALA A 45 -1.52 -20.19 2.78
N GLY A 46 -2.31 -19.17 2.48
CA GLY A 46 -3.66 -19.28 1.91
C GLY A 46 -4.81 -18.63 2.69
N SER A 47 -4.64 -18.26 3.96
CA SER A 47 -5.66 -17.51 4.74
C SER A 47 -5.10 -16.21 5.31
N HIS A 48 -4.19 -16.33 6.29
CA HIS A 48 -3.38 -15.23 6.83
C HIS A 48 -1.92 -15.69 6.77
N SER A 49 -1.14 -15.08 5.87
CA SER A 49 0.29 -15.37 5.67
C SER A 49 1.17 -14.97 6.85
N HIS A 50 0.59 -14.26 7.82
CA HIS A 50 1.25 -13.79 9.02
C HIS A 50 0.63 -14.50 10.22
N GLY A 51 1.49 -15.10 11.05
CA GLY A 51 1.14 -15.63 12.35
C GLY A 51 2.27 -15.34 13.31
N PHE A 52 1.96 -15.21 14.59
CA PHE A 52 2.96 -14.96 15.62
C PHE A 52 2.91 -16.04 16.70
N VAL A 53 4.06 -16.27 17.34
CA VAL A 53 4.23 -17.27 18.38
C VAL A 53 4.77 -16.55 19.61
N ILE A 54 4.09 -16.71 20.74
CA ILE A 54 4.54 -16.18 22.03
C ILE A 54 4.91 -17.37 22.90
N ASN A 55 6.17 -17.43 23.34
CA ASN A 55 6.59 -18.36 24.38
C ASN A 55 6.63 -17.64 25.72
N ILE A 56 5.99 -18.21 26.72
CA ILE A 56 6.01 -17.74 28.10
C ILE A 56 6.76 -18.80 28.89
N PRO A 57 7.99 -18.53 29.36
CA PRO A 57 8.80 -19.50 30.08
C PRO A 57 8.11 -20.00 31.36
N ALA A 58 8.34 -21.25 31.72
CA ALA A 58 7.77 -21.84 32.94
C ALA A 58 8.43 -21.29 34.22
N ASN A 59 9.74 -20.98 34.15
CA ASN A 59 10.57 -20.62 35.30
C ASN A 59 10.57 -19.12 35.65
N GLY A 60 9.52 -18.39 35.24
CA GLY A 60 9.40 -16.94 35.48
C GLY A 60 10.01 -16.09 34.36
N PRO A 61 9.94 -14.75 34.49
CA PRO A 61 10.43 -13.84 33.46
C PRO A 61 11.96 -13.90 33.38
N TYR A 62 12.50 -13.81 32.16
CA TYR A 62 13.92 -13.58 31.96
C TYR A 62 14.33 -12.25 32.59
N VAL A 63 15.45 -12.25 33.31
CA VAL A 63 16.00 -11.04 33.92
C VAL A 63 17.05 -10.51 32.95
N ILE A 64 16.76 -9.38 32.33
CA ILE A 64 17.64 -8.71 31.38
C ILE A 64 17.94 -7.32 31.92
N GLU A 65 19.19 -7.06 32.28
CA GLU A 65 19.64 -5.72 32.63
C GLU A 65 20.07 -4.97 31.35
N GLY A 66 19.57 -3.75 31.15
CA GLY A 66 19.99 -2.90 30.03
C GLY A 66 19.63 -3.41 28.63
N CYS A 67 18.64 -4.29 28.49
CA CYS A 67 18.23 -4.87 27.20
C CYS A 67 19.36 -5.62 26.44
N ASN A 68 20.40 -6.08 27.14
CA ASN A 68 21.51 -6.82 26.54
C ASN A 68 21.34 -8.33 26.77
N PHE A 69 21.34 -9.14 25.71
CA PHE A 69 21.28 -10.60 25.85
C PHE A 69 22.44 -11.14 26.70
N ASP A 70 23.63 -10.55 26.57
CA ASP A 70 24.83 -10.95 27.30
C ASP A 70 24.76 -10.64 28.81
N SER A 71 23.86 -9.75 29.24
CA SER A 71 23.65 -9.44 30.66
C SER A 71 22.74 -10.44 31.36
N MET A 72 22.05 -11.29 30.59
CA MET A 72 21.18 -12.33 31.13
C MET A 72 22.03 -13.42 31.79
N PRO A 73 21.58 -14.05 32.90
CA PRO A 73 22.29 -15.18 33.50
C PRO A 73 22.57 -16.31 32.50
N GLU A 74 23.75 -16.94 32.59
CA GLU A 74 24.22 -17.96 31.64
C GLU A 74 23.23 -19.12 31.47
N ASP A 75 22.59 -19.55 32.56
CA ASP A 75 21.55 -20.58 32.56
C ASP A 75 20.29 -20.17 31.77
N GLN A 76 19.90 -18.90 31.85
CA GLN A 76 18.80 -18.35 31.07
C GLN A 76 19.16 -18.14 29.60
N GLN A 77 20.43 -17.83 29.29
CA GLN A 77 20.94 -17.74 27.92
C GLN A 77 20.92 -19.11 27.26
N ASP A 78 21.46 -20.12 27.94
CA ASP A 78 21.45 -21.50 27.46
C ASP A 78 20.02 -22.02 27.27
N GLN A 79 19.09 -21.67 28.17
CA GLN A 79 17.68 -21.99 28.02
C GLN A 79 17.06 -21.31 26.78
N CYS A 80 17.28 -20.01 26.59
CA CYS A 80 16.80 -19.27 25.41
C CYS A 80 17.33 -19.86 24.10
N LEU A 81 18.65 -20.05 23.99
CA LEU A 81 19.32 -20.60 22.81
C LEU A 81 18.94 -22.08 22.58
N GLY A 82 18.72 -22.81 23.67
CA GLY A 82 18.25 -24.19 23.67
C GLY A 82 16.81 -24.35 23.16
N LEU A 83 15.99 -23.29 23.20
CA LEU A 83 14.58 -23.32 22.75
C LEU A 83 14.39 -22.77 21.35
N PHE A 84 15.05 -21.66 21.03
CA PHE A 84 14.82 -20.91 19.78
C PHE A 84 15.89 -21.13 18.70
N GLY A 85 16.91 -21.95 19.01
CA GLY A 85 18.04 -22.15 18.12
C GLY A 85 19.18 -21.20 18.42
N ARG A 86 20.31 -21.44 17.76
CA ARG A 86 21.52 -20.64 17.92
C ARG A 86 21.31 -19.21 17.36
N PRO A 87 22.11 -18.22 17.81
CA PRO A 87 21.93 -16.82 17.41
C PRO A 87 21.96 -16.58 15.89
N ASP A 88 22.59 -17.47 15.12
CA ASP A 88 22.63 -17.46 13.66
C ASP A 88 21.26 -17.70 12.98
N GLN A 89 20.25 -18.10 13.76
CA GLN A 89 18.86 -18.28 13.33
C GLN A 89 17.94 -17.14 13.76
N CYS A 90 18.47 -16.17 14.51
CA CYS A 90 17.76 -14.98 14.95
C CYS A 90 18.07 -13.80 14.03
N PHE A 91 17.09 -12.92 13.82
CA PHE A 91 17.30 -11.66 13.12
C PHE A 91 17.31 -10.52 14.13
N GLU A 92 18.28 -9.62 13.98
CA GLU A 92 18.24 -8.34 14.67
C GLU A 92 17.07 -7.52 14.13
N VAL A 93 16.14 -7.19 15.03
CA VAL A 93 15.05 -6.27 14.72
C VAL A 93 15.55 -4.85 14.93
N TYR A 94 15.69 -4.12 13.84
CA TYR A 94 16.00 -2.70 13.85
C TYR A 94 14.73 -1.86 13.87
N ASP A 95 14.82 -0.71 14.52
CA ASP A 95 13.79 0.31 14.43
C ASP A 95 13.92 1.07 13.11
N PRO A 96 12.92 1.01 12.20
CA PRO A 96 13.00 1.72 10.94
C PRO A 96 13.02 3.24 11.11
N ILE A 97 12.41 3.78 12.17
CA ILE A 97 12.37 5.23 12.41
C ILE A 97 13.74 5.72 12.88
N GLU A 98 14.37 5.00 13.81
CA GLU A 98 15.75 5.27 14.23
C GLU A 98 16.71 5.26 13.03
N ARG A 99 16.64 4.22 12.18
CA ARG A 99 17.50 4.15 10.99
C ARG A 99 17.28 5.30 10.02
N ALA A 100 16.03 5.75 9.85
CA ALA A 100 15.74 6.89 8.99
C ALA A 100 16.26 8.20 9.60
N LEU A 101 16.12 8.39 10.92
CA LEU A 101 16.67 9.56 11.62
C LEU A 101 18.19 9.60 11.56
N ASP A 102 18.85 8.47 11.81
CA ASP A 102 20.31 8.34 11.69
C ASP A 102 20.76 8.62 10.27
N TYR A 103 20.05 8.08 9.27
CA TYR A 103 20.35 8.33 7.87
C TYR A 103 20.28 9.83 7.56
N VAL A 104 19.17 10.48 7.88
CA VAL A 104 18.97 11.92 7.71
C VAL A 104 20.04 12.74 8.42
N ALA A 105 20.42 12.35 9.65
CA ALA A 105 21.45 13.05 10.42
C ALA A 105 22.87 12.91 9.84
N THR A 106 23.11 11.92 8.98
CA THR A 106 24.41 11.72 8.32
C THR A 106 24.55 12.42 6.98
N LEU A 107 23.46 12.98 6.44
CA LEU A 107 23.45 13.61 5.13
C LEU A 107 23.83 15.09 5.21
N ASP A 108 24.73 15.51 4.31
CA ASP A 108 25.02 16.94 4.09
C ASP A 108 23.89 17.63 3.30
N GLU A 109 23.23 16.88 2.40
CA GLU A 109 22.08 17.30 1.58
C GLU A 109 21.07 16.15 1.53
N LEU A 110 19.78 16.47 1.70
CA LEU A 110 18.72 15.46 1.71
C LEU A 110 18.50 14.89 0.31
N ASP A 111 18.49 13.56 0.19
CA ASP A 111 18.01 12.87 -1.00
C ASP A 111 16.49 12.70 -0.98
N ASP A 112 15.91 12.15 -2.05
CA ASP A 112 14.46 11.99 -2.21
C ASP A 112 13.80 11.21 -1.05
N ASP A 113 14.48 10.17 -0.54
CA ASP A 113 13.97 9.31 0.53
C ASP A 113 14.03 10.02 1.89
N ALA A 114 15.15 10.73 2.16
CA ALA A 114 15.33 11.55 3.35
C ALA A 114 14.36 12.74 3.37
N GLU A 115 14.18 13.42 2.24
CA GLU A 115 13.24 14.52 2.08
C GLU A 115 11.80 14.03 2.29
N TYR A 116 11.43 12.89 1.72
CA TYR A 116 10.12 12.26 1.96
C TYR A 116 9.89 11.97 3.45
N PHE A 117 10.89 11.40 4.14
CA PHE A 117 10.79 11.09 5.55
C PHE A 117 10.63 12.37 6.40
N VAL A 118 11.51 13.36 6.22
CA VAL A 118 11.45 14.64 6.94
C VAL A 118 10.10 15.31 6.72
N ARG A 119 9.64 15.38 5.46
CA ARG A 119 8.34 15.96 5.09
C ARG A 119 7.16 15.24 5.74
N ARG A 120 7.20 13.90 5.86
CA ARG A 120 6.12 13.17 6.54
C ARG A 120 6.12 13.38 8.05
N MET A 121 7.29 13.47 8.64
CA MET A 121 7.43 13.69 10.08
C MET A 121 7.09 15.12 10.48
N SER A 122 7.46 16.11 9.68
CA SER A 122 7.15 17.54 9.91
C SER A 122 5.67 17.88 9.70
N ALA A 123 4.91 17.03 9.01
CA ALA A 123 3.46 17.19 8.86
C ALA A 123 2.69 16.93 10.16
N LEU A 124 3.32 16.27 11.13
CA LEU A 124 2.74 15.99 12.43
C LEU A 124 2.92 17.20 13.35
N SER A 125 1.95 17.42 14.24
CA SER A 125 2.17 18.35 15.36
C SER A 125 3.27 17.82 16.29
N ASP A 126 3.94 18.72 17.01
CA ASP A 126 5.05 18.40 17.92
C ASP A 126 4.67 17.31 18.93
N ASP A 127 3.44 17.39 19.49
CA ASP A 127 2.91 16.38 20.40
C ASP A 127 2.74 15.01 19.73
N GLN A 128 2.30 14.98 18.47
CA GLN A 128 2.17 13.74 17.71
C GLN A 128 3.53 13.17 17.35
N LEU A 129 4.47 14.01 16.89
CA LEU A 129 5.81 13.61 16.51
C LEU A 129 6.58 13.08 17.73
N SER A 130 6.50 13.79 18.86
CA SER A 130 7.01 13.33 20.15
C SER A 130 6.36 12.00 20.56
N GLY A 131 5.05 11.87 20.38
CA GLY A 131 4.31 10.62 20.62
C GLY A 131 4.75 9.44 19.74
N VAL A 132 5.15 9.70 18.50
CA VAL A 132 5.71 8.68 17.59
C VAL A 132 7.12 8.30 18.03
N ILE A 133 8.01 9.29 18.18
CA ILE A 133 9.42 9.09 18.56
C ILE A 133 9.55 8.42 19.94
N SER A 134 8.71 8.79 20.90
CA SER A 134 8.70 8.19 22.24
C SER A 134 8.31 6.71 22.28
N ARG A 135 7.66 6.21 21.22
CA ARG A 135 7.15 4.82 21.14
C ARG A 135 7.98 3.92 20.23
N THR A 136 9.08 4.43 19.68
CA THR A 136 9.89 3.63 18.77
C THR A 136 10.80 2.65 19.52
N LEU A 137 11.20 1.57 18.84
CA LEU A 137 12.05 0.53 19.44
C LEU A 137 13.45 1.07 19.76
N GLY A 138 13.98 2.01 18.96
CA GLY A 138 15.25 2.68 19.20
C GLY A 138 15.21 3.52 20.47
N LYS A 139 14.13 4.27 20.70
CA LYS A 139 13.95 5.02 21.95
C LYS A 139 13.86 4.09 23.17
N PHE A 140 13.18 2.95 23.04
CA PHE A 140 13.10 1.94 24.10
C PHE A 140 14.47 1.30 24.40
N LYS A 141 15.29 1.05 23.38
CA LYS A 141 16.61 0.42 23.51
C LYS A 141 17.71 1.36 23.99
N SER A 142 17.54 2.66 23.83
CA SER A 142 18.61 3.62 24.09
C SER A 142 18.89 3.81 25.58
N GLU A 143 20.15 3.66 25.98
CA GLU A 143 20.61 3.95 27.36
C GLU A 143 20.67 5.47 27.65
N HIS A 144 20.96 6.26 26.61
CA HIS A 144 21.13 7.72 26.67
C HIS A 144 20.45 8.35 25.45
N PRO A 145 19.12 8.23 25.32
CA PRO A 145 18.47 8.72 24.13
C PRO A 145 18.59 10.24 24.10
N PRO A 146 18.80 10.84 22.91
CA PRO A 146 18.57 12.27 22.73
C PRO A 146 17.21 12.65 23.32
N ALA A 147 17.09 13.88 23.82
CA ALA A 147 15.78 14.34 24.27
C ALA A 147 14.83 14.20 23.08
N VAL A 148 13.60 13.72 23.32
CA VAL A 148 12.64 13.57 22.21
C VAL A 148 12.41 14.93 21.57
N GLU A 149 12.48 15.97 22.40
CA GLU A 149 12.48 17.38 22.05
C GLU A 149 13.60 17.74 21.06
N ASP A 150 14.83 17.25 21.25
CA ASP A 150 15.95 17.52 20.34
C ASP A 150 15.71 16.90 18.95
N GLN A 151 15.13 15.69 18.91
CA GLN A 151 14.82 15.00 17.65
C GLN A 151 13.65 15.66 16.93
N VAL A 152 12.63 16.11 17.67
CA VAL A 152 11.52 16.91 17.13
C VAL A 152 12.07 18.20 16.52
N GLN A 153 12.91 18.92 17.26
CA GLN A 153 13.53 20.15 16.81
C GLN A 153 14.39 19.94 15.56
N PHE A 154 15.21 18.88 15.54
CA PHE A 154 16.04 18.53 14.39
C PHE A 154 15.22 18.35 13.10
N ILE A 155 14.10 17.61 13.17
CA ILE A 155 13.20 17.39 12.03
C ILE A 155 12.56 18.72 11.59
N GLN A 156 12.16 19.56 12.54
CA GLN A 156 11.56 20.87 12.24
C GLN A 156 12.54 21.81 11.54
N GLU A 157 13.79 21.87 12.00
CA GLU A 157 14.84 22.71 11.40
C GLU A 157 15.13 22.29 9.96
N LEU A 158 15.15 20.98 9.69
CA LEU A 158 15.29 20.44 8.33
C LEU A 158 14.08 20.75 7.43
N SER A 159 12.88 20.86 8.02
CA SER A 159 11.67 21.21 7.25
C SER A 159 11.53 22.71 6.98
N ALA A 160 12.09 23.57 7.84
CA ALA A 160 11.99 25.03 7.73
C ALA A 160 12.80 25.59 6.55
N THR A 161 13.75 24.81 6.01
CA THR A 161 14.52 25.15 4.81
C THR A 161 13.77 24.82 3.52
N THR A 162 12.65 24.09 3.60
CA THR A 162 11.92 23.53 2.47
C THR A 162 10.51 24.16 2.34
N ASP A 163 10.40 25.10 1.39
CA ASP A 163 9.17 25.69 0.82
C ASP A 163 8.45 26.81 1.61
N THR A 164 7.99 27.85 0.89
CA THR A 164 7.44 29.11 1.44
C THR A 164 5.91 29.17 1.50
N ASP A 165 5.21 28.23 0.87
CA ASP A 165 3.74 28.14 0.92
C ASP A 165 3.29 27.15 2.00
N THR A 166 2.85 27.69 3.15
CA THR A 166 2.48 26.90 4.34
C THR A 166 1.30 25.96 4.10
N GLU A 167 0.36 26.28 3.20
CA GLU A 167 -0.80 25.43 2.96
C GLU A 167 -0.43 24.25 2.05
N LEU A 168 0.26 24.52 0.94
CA LEU A 168 0.69 23.48 0.01
C LEU A 168 1.74 22.57 0.65
N ALA A 169 2.66 23.12 1.45
CA ALA A 169 3.63 22.34 2.22
C ALA A 169 2.95 21.40 3.23
N ARG A 170 1.86 21.85 3.90
CA ARG A 170 1.06 20.99 4.78
C ARG A 170 0.41 19.84 4.01
N ILE A 171 -0.22 20.13 2.86
CA ILE A 171 -0.85 19.10 2.02
C ILE A 171 0.20 18.10 1.52
N ALA A 172 1.36 18.59 1.08
CA ALA A 172 2.52 17.80 0.67
C ALA A 172 3.01 16.86 1.79
N GLY A 173 3.09 17.38 3.02
CA GLY A 173 3.39 16.62 4.24
C GLY A 173 2.35 15.56 4.57
N GLU A 174 1.06 15.86 4.44
CA GLU A 174 0.00 14.90 4.75
C GLU A 174 -0.09 13.74 3.76
N ILE A 175 0.15 14.02 2.47
CA ILE A 175 0.07 13.06 1.39
C ILE A 175 1.40 12.32 1.19
N GLY A 176 2.52 12.97 1.48
CA GLY A 176 3.86 12.43 1.27
C GLY A 176 4.42 12.68 -0.12
N ILE A 177 4.00 13.72 -0.85
CA ILE A 177 4.53 14.04 -2.20
C ILE A 177 5.19 15.42 -2.21
N PRO A 178 6.10 15.73 -3.17
CA PRO A 178 6.76 17.02 -3.22
C PRO A 178 5.77 18.19 -3.37
N ALA A 179 6.07 19.31 -2.71
CA ALA A 179 5.18 20.47 -2.68
C ALA A 179 5.02 21.14 -4.05
N HIS A 180 6.05 21.11 -4.90
CA HIS A 180 5.93 21.55 -6.30
C HIS A 180 4.91 20.70 -7.09
N THR A 181 4.85 19.39 -6.82
CA THR A 181 3.88 18.47 -7.43
C THR A 181 2.47 18.73 -6.94
N VAL A 182 2.29 19.02 -5.63
CA VAL A 182 1.00 19.45 -5.08
C VAL A 182 0.54 20.74 -5.75
N ARG A 183 1.44 21.72 -5.91
CA ARG A 183 1.14 22.99 -6.58
C ARG A 183 0.61 22.76 -8.00
N GLU A 184 1.30 21.96 -8.80
CA GLU A 184 0.86 21.67 -10.17
C GLU A 184 -0.49 20.94 -10.22
N ILE A 185 -0.71 19.99 -9.30
CA ILE A 185 -2.01 19.30 -9.14
C ILE A 185 -3.12 20.30 -8.81
N VAL A 186 -2.89 21.18 -7.84
CA VAL A 186 -3.89 22.15 -7.37
C VAL A 186 -4.20 23.19 -8.45
N GLU A 187 -3.18 23.72 -9.12
CA GLU A 187 -3.36 24.70 -10.20
C GLU A 187 -4.14 24.12 -11.38
N THR A 188 -3.89 22.86 -11.73
CA THR A 188 -4.51 22.25 -12.92
C THR A 188 -5.82 21.53 -12.62
N CYS A 189 -5.90 20.80 -11.52
CA CYS A 189 -7.04 19.94 -11.17
C CYS A 189 -7.86 20.46 -9.99
N GLY A 190 -7.41 21.50 -9.27
CA GLY A 190 -8.13 22.05 -8.13
C GLY A 190 -9.52 22.61 -8.50
N ALA A 191 -9.70 23.06 -9.74
CA ALA A 191 -10.96 23.57 -10.26
C ALA A 191 -11.69 22.56 -11.17
N ILE A 192 -11.30 21.28 -11.18
CA ILE A 192 -11.95 20.28 -12.03
C ILE A 192 -13.44 20.15 -11.67
N ASP A 193 -14.29 20.05 -12.68
CA ASP A 193 -15.72 19.80 -12.48
C ASP A 193 -15.91 18.36 -11.98
N LEU A 194 -16.39 18.21 -10.75
CA LEU A 194 -16.66 16.91 -10.13
C LEU A 194 -18.10 16.43 -10.37
N ASP A 195 -18.95 17.25 -10.98
CA ASP A 195 -20.34 16.93 -11.30
C ASP A 195 -20.54 16.46 -12.75
N GLN A 196 -19.50 16.52 -13.58
CA GLN A 196 -19.45 15.87 -14.89
C GLN A 196 -19.65 14.34 -14.78
N SER A 197 -19.83 13.66 -15.92
CA SER A 197 -19.97 12.21 -15.90
C SER A 197 -18.70 11.54 -15.33
N PHE A 198 -18.85 10.43 -14.61
CA PHE A 198 -17.72 9.78 -13.97
C PHE A 198 -16.66 9.29 -14.97
N SER A 199 -17.10 8.84 -16.15
CA SER A 199 -16.20 8.44 -17.23
C SER A 199 -15.43 9.63 -17.80
N ASP A 200 -16.07 10.79 -17.95
CA ASP A 200 -15.42 12.00 -18.45
C ASP A 200 -14.41 12.55 -17.42
N LEU A 201 -14.75 12.47 -16.13
CA LEU A 201 -13.83 12.83 -15.04
C LEU A 201 -12.60 11.93 -15.03
N GLN A 202 -12.78 10.61 -15.19
CA GLN A 202 -11.68 9.67 -15.31
C GLN A 202 -10.79 9.99 -16.52
N GLU A 203 -11.38 10.18 -17.70
CA GLU A 203 -10.66 10.50 -18.93
C GLU A 203 -9.88 11.82 -18.81
N SER A 204 -10.50 12.85 -18.22
CA SER A 204 -9.85 14.14 -17.97
C SER A 204 -8.63 14.00 -17.06
N LEU A 205 -8.77 13.29 -15.94
CA LEU A 205 -7.67 13.08 -14.99
C LEU A 205 -6.55 12.21 -15.59
N TRP A 206 -6.89 11.15 -16.32
CA TRP A 206 -5.89 10.32 -17.00
C TRP A 206 -5.16 11.12 -18.07
N THR A 207 -5.88 11.89 -18.88
CA THR A 207 -5.30 12.71 -19.94
C THR A 207 -4.29 13.69 -19.39
N TRP A 208 -4.67 14.44 -18.35
CA TRP A 208 -3.75 15.35 -17.67
C TRP A 208 -2.55 14.59 -17.07
N LEU A 209 -2.81 13.59 -16.23
CA LEU A 209 -1.76 12.88 -15.49
C LEU A 209 -0.73 12.19 -16.42
N ILE A 210 -1.20 11.55 -17.49
CA ILE A 210 -0.34 10.84 -18.44
C ILE A 210 0.44 11.82 -19.33
N SER A 211 -0.13 12.98 -19.62
CA SER A 211 0.54 14.02 -20.42
C SER A 211 1.59 14.77 -19.59
N SER A 212 1.35 14.95 -18.29
CA SER A 212 2.29 15.57 -17.33
C SER A 212 3.33 14.56 -16.83
N GLN A 213 4.32 14.26 -17.66
CA GLN A 213 5.36 13.25 -17.38
C GLN A 213 6.16 13.53 -16.11
N GLU A 214 6.44 14.80 -15.81
CA GLU A 214 7.20 15.22 -14.63
C GLU A 214 6.41 14.91 -13.35
N VAL A 215 5.13 15.32 -13.30
CA VAL A 215 4.21 14.95 -12.21
C VAL A 215 4.09 13.45 -12.07
N LEU A 216 3.90 12.73 -13.17
CA LEU A 216 3.71 11.28 -13.15
C LEU A 216 4.92 10.56 -12.53
N GLN A 217 6.13 10.98 -12.88
CA GLN A 217 7.38 10.43 -12.31
C GLN A 217 7.61 10.88 -10.87
N SER A 218 7.21 12.10 -10.52
CA SER A 218 7.29 12.61 -9.15
C SER A 218 6.36 11.82 -8.21
N LEU A 219 5.17 11.43 -8.68
CA LEU A 219 4.22 10.63 -7.92
C LEU A 219 4.62 9.14 -7.85
N ASP A 220 5.24 8.61 -8.91
CA ASP A 220 5.76 7.24 -8.96
C ASP A 220 7.03 7.14 -9.83
N PRO A 221 8.23 7.20 -9.21
CA PRO A 221 9.50 7.10 -9.94
C PRO A 221 9.67 5.78 -10.72
N GLY A 222 8.96 4.72 -10.32
CA GLY A 222 9.01 3.40 -10.95
C GLY A 222 8.14 3.27 -12.20
N ILE A 223 7.24 4.22 -12.47
CA ILE A 223 6.19 4.05 -13.48
C ILE A 223 6.72 3.90 -14.90
N LEU A 224 7.76 4.66 -15.28
CA LEU A 224 8.38 4.54 -16.60
C LEU A 224 9.02 3.17 -16.80
N THR A 225 9.55 2.55 -15.74
CA THR A 225 10.07 1.18 -15.80
C THR A 225 8.94 0.19 -16.04
N ALA A 226 7.79 0.36 -15.39
CA ALA A 226 6.60 -0.45 -15.66
C ALA A 226 6.10 -0.27 -17.10
N ILE A 227 6.07 0.96 -17.62
CA ILE A 227 5.67 1.28 -19.00
C ILE A 227 6.64 0.63 -19.99
N LYS A 228 7.97 0.74 -19.80
CA LYS A 228 8.99 0.11 -20.67
C LYS A 228 8.83 -1.41 -20.76
N ARG A 229 8.30 -2.08 -19.73
CA ARG A 229 8.03 -3.54 -19.76
C ARG A 229 6.90 -3.92 -20.71
N ILE A 230 5.88 -3.06 -20.85
CA ILE A 230 4.75 -3.30 -21.77
C ILE A 230 5.02 -2.71 -23.16
N LEU A 231 5.60 -1.52 -23.22
CA LEU A 231 5.87 -0.71 -24.40
C LEU A 231 7.36 -0.31 -24.37
N PRO A 232 8.28 -1.21 -24.77
CA PRO A 232 9.71 -0.90 -24.82
C PRO A 232 10.00 0.14 -25.90
N VAL A 233 11.14 0.82 -25.78
CA VAL A 233 11.68 1.66 -26.85
C VAL A 233 11.95 0.77 -28.07
N ASP A 234 11.53 1.22 -29.24
CA ASP A 234 11.66 0.46 -30.49
C ASP A 234 12.98 0.77 -31.21
N ASP A 235 14.07 0.25 -30.65
CA ASP A 235 15.43 0.43 -31.20
C ASP A 235 15.54 -0.06 -32.66
N LEU A 236 14.68 -1.00 -33.09
CA LEU A 236 14.68 -1.54 -34.44
C LEU A 236 14.26 -0.52 -35.49
N ASN A 237 13.41 0.44 -35.11
CA ASN A 237 12.96 1.53 -35.98
C ASN A 237 13.76 2.82 -35.73
N GLY A 238 14.80 2.78 -34.90
CA GLY A 238 15.56 3.96 -34.50
C GLY A 238 14.72 4.97 -33.72
N GLU A 239 13.73 4.48 -32.94
CA GLU A 239 12.85 5.32 -32.15
C GLU A 239 13.64 6.05 -31.04
N ASP A 240 13.48 7.37 -30.96
CA ASP A 240 14.02 8.18 -29.87
C ASP A 240 13.06 8.26 -28.68
N VAL A 241 13.53 8.83 -27.57
CA VAL A 241 12.74 8.97 -26.34
C VAL A 241 11.47 9.80 -26.57
N ALA A 242 11.52 10.83 -27.41
CA ALA A 242 10.36 11.69 -27.68
C ALA A 242 9.24 10.95 -28.44
N ASN A 243 9.59 10.21 -29.48
CA ASN A 243 8.62 9.40 -30.24
C ASN A 243 8.09 8.23 -29.41
N TRP A 244 8.96 7.57 -28.63
CA TRP A 244 8.55 6.56 -27.65
C TRP A 244 7.52 7.13 -26.68
N THR A 245 7.74 8.35 -26.19
CA THR A 245 6.84 9.07 -25.31
C THR A 245 5.47 9.31 -25.92
N ILE A 246 5.42 9.85 -27.12
CA ILE A 246 4.15 10.07 -27.84
C ILE A 246 3.40 8.75 -28.00
N ARG A 247 4.10 7.66 -28.36
CA ARG A 247 3.50 6.35 -28.57
C ARG A 247 2.94 5.74 -27.30
N TRP A 248 3.66 5.79 -26.17
CA TRP A 248 3.14 5.19 -24.94
C TRP A 248 2.02 6.01 -24.32
N VAL A 249 2.06 7.35 -24.43
CA VAL A 249 0.97 8.24 -24.02
C VAL A 249 -0.31 7.89 -24.78
N ASP A 250 -0.24 7.84 -26.12
CA ASP A 250 -1.38 7.45 -26.98
C ASP A 250 -1.91 6.06 -26.62
N ALA A 251 -1.01 5.09 -26.45
CA ALA A 251 -1.39 3.73 -26.12
C ALA A 251 -2.12 3.65 -24.78
N LEU A 252 -1.65 4.33 -23.73
CA LEU A 252 -2.29 4.27 -22.41
C LEU A 252 -3.65 4.98 -22.40
N LEU A 253 -3.76 6.16 -23.03
CA LEU A 253 -5.01 6.92 -23.09
C LEU A 253 -6.13 6.19 -23.84
N GLN A 254 -5.79 5.31 -24.79
CA GLN A 254 -6.77 4.45 -25.44
C GLN A 254 -7.01 3.12 -24.69
N THR A 255 -6.01 2.62 -23.95
CA THR A 255 -6.13 1.36 -23.20
C THR A 255 -6.98 1.52 -21.94
N LEU A 256 -6.87 2.64 -21.23
CA LEU A 256 -7.61 2.89 -19.99
C LEU A 256 -9.14 2.90 -20.17
N PRO A 257 -9.72 3.54 -21.20
CA PRO A 257 -11.14 3.40 -21.51
C PRO A 257 -11.56 1.97 -21.84
N ALA A 258 -10.75 1.22 -22.61
CA ALA A 258 -11.02 -0.19 -22.90
C ALA A 258 -11.00 -1.04 -21.61
N TRP A 259 -10.10 -0.72 -20.68
CA TRP A 259 -10.02 -1.35 -19.37
C TRP A 259 -11.24 -1.01 -18.50
N THR A 260 -11.62 0.25 -18.37
CA THR A 260 -12.73 0.64 -17.48
C THR A 260 -14.11 0.32 -18.02
N SER A 261 -14.27 0.13 -19.34
CA SER A 261 -15.50 -0.35 -19.99
C SER A 261 -15.70 -1.88 -19.93
N GLY A 262 -14.76 -2.62 -19.33
CA GLY A 262 -14.91 -4.06 -19.13
C GLY A 262 -14.45 -4.93 -20.30
N SER A 263 -13.64 -4.42 -21.24
CA SER A 263 -13.09 -5.22 -22.35
C SER A 263 -12.22 -6.37 -21.83
N PRO A 264 -12.35 -7.62 -22.30
CA PRO A 264 -11.53 -8.76 -21.88
C PRO A 264 -10.02 -8.49 -21.87
N LEU A 265 -9.30 -9.15 -20.96
CA LEU A 265 -7.86 -8.92 -20.78
C LEU A 265 -7.03 -9.22 -22.04
N VAL A 266 -7.49 -10.18 -22.85
CA VAL A 266 -6.86 -10.51 -24.14
C VAL A 266 -6.98 -9.37 -25.14
N ASP A 267 -8.08 -8.63 -25.14
CA ASP A 267 -8.33 -7.52 -26.06
C ASP A 267 -7.52 -6.29 -25.65
N VAL A 268 -7.50 -5.97 -24.35
CA VAL A 268 -6.60 -4.97 -23.74
C VAL A 268 -5.14 -5.27 -24.12
N GLY A 269 -4.75 -6.54 -23.99
CA GLY A 269 -3.42 -7.02 -24.34
C GLY A 269 -3.09 -6.92 -25.84
N ALA A 270 -4.06 -7.20 -26.70
CA ALA A 270 -3.90 -7.11 -28.16
C ALA A 270 -3.70 -5.65 -28.59
N PHE A 271 -4.48 -4.73 -28.01
CA PHE A 271 -4.34 -3.31 -28.24
C PHE A 271 -2.93 -2.79 -27.93
N LEU A 272 -2.38 -3.20 -26.77
CA LEU A 272 -1.00 -2.87 -26.39
C LEU A 272 0.04 -3.55 -27.27
N PHE A 273 -0.22 -4.79 -27.69
CA PHE A 273 0.67 -5.53 -28.59
C PHE A 273 0.86 -4.80 -29.93
N ASP A 274 -0.23 -4.25 -30.49
CA ASP A 274 -0.18 -3.55 -31.77
C ASP A 274 0.64 -2.26 -31.73
N ARG A 275 0.69 -1.60 -30.56
CA ARG A 275 1.45 -0.37 -30.30
C ARG A 275 2.82 -0.60 -29.68
N ARG A 276 3.27 -1.84 -29.54
CA ARG A 276 4.51 -2.18 -28.82
C ARG A 276 5.81 -1.77 -29.54
N GLY A 277 5.76 -1.50 -30.85
CA GLY A 277 6.94 -1.24 -31.69
C GLY A 277 7.71 -2.52 -32.00
N ASN A 278 8.26 -3.17 -30.97
CA ASN A 278 9.03 -4.42 -31.13
C ASN A 278 8.13 -5.67 -31.09
N LYS A 279 7.62 -6.09 -32.26
CA LYS A 279 6.77 -7.30 -32.42
C LYS A 279 7.55 -8.63 -32.44
N ARG A 280 8.90 -8.61 -32.36
CA ARG A 280 9.74 -9.83 -32.41
C ARG A 280 9.89 -10.54 -31.06
N ALA A 281 9.56 -9.88 -29.95
CA ALA A 281 9.61 -10.51 -28.63
C ALA A 281 8.50 -11.57 -28.48
N LYS A 282 8.83 -12.69 -27.84
CA LYS A 282 7.87 -13.76 -27.51
C LYS A 282 6.95 -13.37 -26.35
N THR A 283 6.17 -12.30 -26.51
CA THR A 283 5.21 -11.84 -25.49
C THR A 283 3.80 -11.96 -26.06
N SER A 284 2.91 -12.65 -25.36
CA SER A 284 1.51 -12.80 -25.77
C SER A 284 0.67 -11.60 -25.32
N ALA A 285 -0.44 -11.35 -26.04
CA ALA A 285 -1.42 -10.33 -25.66
C ALA A 285 -1.88 -10.48 -24.21
N ILE A 286 -2.21 -11.70 -23.76
CA ILE A 286 -2.62 -11.97 -22.38
C ILE A 286 -1.54 -11.57 -21.36
N ALA A 287 -0.27 -11.82 -21.66
CA ALA A 287 0.83 -11.42 -20.78
C ALA A 287 0.94 -9.89 -20.67
N LEU A 288 0.78 -9.17 -21.79
CA LEU A 288 0.75 -7.70 -21.78
C LEU A 288 -0.43 -7.14 -21.00
N GLY A 289 -1.63 -7.69 -21.22
CA GLY A 289 -2.82 -7.28 -20.46
C GLY A 289 -2.63 -7.47 -18.95
N ARG A 290 -2.02 -8.58 -18.52
CA ARG A 290 -1.67 -8.80 -17.10
C ARG A 290 -0.65 -7.81 -16.55
N LEU A 291 0.42 -7.53 -17.30
CA LEU A 291 1.44 -6.56 -16.91
C LEU A 291 0.87 -5.15 -16.81
N PHE A 292 -0.02 -4.78 -17.73
CA PHE A 292 -0.76 -3.52 -17.67
C PHE A 292 -1.63 -3.46 -16.41
N SER A 293 -2.49 -4.45 -16.18
CA SER A 293 -3.41 -4.45 -15.02
C SER A 293 -2.67 -4.41 -13.67
N LEU A 294 -1.66 -5.27 -13.48
CA LEU A 294 -0.95 -5.43 -12.21
C LEU A 294 0.16 -4.40 -11.99
N GLY A 295 0.70 -3.82 -13.06
CA GLY A 295 1.73 -2.80 -13.00
C GLY A 295 1.15 -1.44 -13.34
N VAL A 296 1.19 -1.08 -14.63
CA VAL A 296 0.91 0.30 -15.09
C VAL A 296 -0.44 0.84 -14.61
N ASN A 297 -1.54 0.10 -14.74
CA ASN A 297 -2.86 0.55 -14.29
C ASN A 297 -2.94 0.67 -12.76
N SER A 298 -2.31 -0.24 -12.03
CA SER A 298 -2.25 -0.19 -10.56
C SER A 298 -1.49 1.05 -10.08
N ASN A 299 -0.41 1.40 -10.77
CA ASN A 299 0.40 2.58 -10.50
C ASN A 299 -0.34 3.87 -10.88
N ILE A 300 -0.99 3.92 -12.04
CA ILE A 300 -1.85 5.05 -12.45
C ILE A 300 -2.97 5.28 -11.43
N ALA A 301 -3.65 4.21 -10.99
CA ALA A 301 -4.69 4.32 -9.98
C ALA A 301 -4.16 4.86 -8.64
N TYR A 302 -2.93 4.49 -8.27
CA TYR A 302 -2.24 5.07 -7.11
C TYR A 302 -1.97 6.56 -7.30
N CYS A 303 -1.39 6.99 -8.42
CA CYS A 303 -1.15 8.41 -8.70
C CYS A 303 -2.47 9.21 -8.69
N ILE A 304 -3.54 8.66 -9.26
CA ILE A 304 -4.89 9.25 -9.21
C ILE A 304 -5.41 9.37 -7.77
N SER A 305 -5.10 8.42 -6.88
CA SER A 305 -5.46 8.54 -5.45
C SER A 305 -4.79 9.73 -4.77
N LEU A 306 -3.54 10.03 -5.13
CA LEU A 306 -2.82 11.19 -4.61
C LEU A 306 -3.40 12.50 -5.15
N VAL A 307 -3.76 12.53 -6.44
CA VAL A 307 -4.45 13.68 -7.07
C VAL A 307 -5.79 13.94 -6.40
N CYS A 308 -6.63 12.92 -6.21
CA CYS A 308 -7.89 13.05 -5.49
C CYS A 308 -7.69 13.53 -4.04
N ALA A 309 -6.64 13.04 -3.36
CA ALA A 309 -6.29 13.46 -2.01
C ALA A 309 -5.86 14.94 -1.94
N CYS A 310 -5.15 15.45 -2.94
CA CYS A 310 -4.81 16.87 -3.08
C CYS A 310 -6.08 17.72 -3.26
N ILE A 311 -6.95 17.34 -4.21
CA ILE A 311 -8.21 18.06 -4.47
C ILE A 311 -9.07 18.12 -3.21
N GLN A 312 -9.21 17.00 -2.50
CA GLN A 312 -10.00 16.91 -1.27
C GLN A 312 -9.47 17.81 -0.15
N ARG A 313 -8.15 17.99 -0.04
CA ARG A 313 -7.53 18.83 1.00
C ARG A 313 -7.54 20.31 0.65
N HIS A 314 -7.46 20.63 -0.64
CA HIS A 314 -7.48 21.99 -1.13
C HIS A 314 -8.90 22.58 -1.16
N ARG A 315 -9.91 21.76 -1.51
CA ARG A 315 -11.30 22.21 -1.59
C ARG A 315 -12.05 22.00 -0.28
N THR A 316 -12.59 23.08 0.27
CA THR A 316 -13.38 23.07 1.52
C THR A 316 -14.89 22.99 1.29
N ASP A 317 -15.34 23.11 0.04
CA ASP A 317 -16.73 23.28 -0.38
C ASP A 317 -17.38 22.01 -0.98
N LEU A 318 -16.73 20.86 -0.83
CA LEU A 318 -17.16 19.62 -1.47
C LEU A 318 -18.44 19.04 -0.84
N SER A 319 -19.41 18.69 -1.69
CA SER A 319 -20.61 17.95 -1.27
C SER A 319 -20.30 16.50 -0.88
N PRO A 320 -21.17 15.84 -0.09
CA PRO A 320 -21.01 14.42 0.26
C PRO A 320 -20.84 13.51 -0.96
N ARG A 321 -21.61 13.75 -2.04
CA ARG A 321 -21.46 13.01 -3.30
C ARG A 321 -20.09 13.24 -3.94
N GLN A 322 -19.60 14.47 -4.03
CA GLN A 322 -18.29 14.75 -4.62
C GLN A 322 -17.15 14.10 -3.81
N LEU A 323 -17.23 14.13 -2.48
CA LEU A 323 -16.29 13.39 -1.62
C LEU A 323 -16.34 11.89 -1.88
N ALA A 324 -17.55 11.32 -2.05
CA ALA A 324 -17.72 9.92 -2.39
C ALA A 324 -17.13 9.58 -3.77
N ILE A 325 -17.29 10.46 -4.76
CA ILE A 325 -16.72 10.31 -6.11
C ILE A 325 -15.19 10.28 -6.05
N LEU A 326 -14.57 11.23 -5.35
CA LEU A 326 -13.12 11.25 -5.15
C LEU A 326 -12.60 9.99 -4.44
N ALA A 327 -13.36 9.46 -3.47
CA ALA A 327 -13.00 8.25 -2.74
C ALA A 327 -13.04 6.97 -3.60
N VAL A 328 -13.99 6.87 -4.54
CA VAL A 328 -14.14 5.65 -5.38
C VAL A 328 -13.35 5.69 -6.68
N LEU A 329 -12.99 6.88 -7.18
CA LEU A 329 -12.35 7.05 -8.48
C LEU A 329 -11.02 6.26 -8.64
N PRO A 330 -10.11 6.23 -7.65
CA PRO A 330 -8.90 5.42 -7.74
C PRO A 330 -9.20 3.92 -7.79
N GLY A 331 -10.12 3.45 -6.96
CA GLY A 331 -10.54 2.04 -6.93
C GLY A 331 -11.22 1.62 -8.23
N ALA A 332 -12.07 2.48 -8.79
CA ALA A 332 -12.73 2.23 -10.07
C ALA A 332 -11.72 2.14 -11.22
N THR A 333 -10.73 3.04 -11.24
CA THR A 333 -9.62 2.99 -12.21
C THR A 333 -8.82 1.68 -12.06
N ARG A 334 -8.44 1.32 -10.83
CA ARG A 334 -7.67 0.11 -10.53
C ARG A 334 -8.41 -1.17 -10.97
N GLU A 335 -9.66 -1.31 -10.57
CA GLU A 335 -10.44 -2.53 -10.78
C GLU A 335 -11.13 -2.57 -12.16
N GLY A 336 -11.16 -1.45 -12.87
CA GLY A 336 -11.62 -1.36 -14.26
C GLY A 336 -13.12 -1.12 -14.39
N PHE A 337 -13.60 -0.06 -13.74
CA PHE A 337 -14.99 0.39 -13.75
C PHE A 337 -15.06 1.86 -14.16
N ASN A 338 -16.06 2.18 -14.98
CA ASN A 338 -16.34 3.53 -15.50
C ASN A 338 -17.60 4.16 -14.91
N ILE A 339 -18.19 3.51 -13.90
CA ILE A 339 -19.32 4.01 -13.13
C ILE A 339 -19.04 3.71 -11.64
N PRO A 340 -19.29 4.65 -10.72
CA PRO A 340 -19.05 4.45 -9.28
C PRO A 340 -19.75 3.20 -8.72
N ASP A 341 -21.02 3.02 -9.08
CA ASP A 341 -21.84 1.93 -8.55
C ASP A 341 -21.39 0.54 -9.05
N GLN A 342 -20.61 0.45 -10.12
CA GLN A 342 -19.99 -0.81 -10.54
C GLN A 342 -18.92 -1.26 -9.54
N LEU A 343 -18.09 -0.34 -9.03
CA LEU A 343 -17.13 -0.64 -7.97
C LEU A 343 -17.85 -1.05 -6.68
N LEU A 344 -18.92 -0.35 -6.33
CA LEU A 344 -19.73 -0.70 -5.16
C LEU A 344 -20.39 -2.07 -5.32
N THR A 345 -20.85 -2.40 -6.52
CA THR A 345 -21.38 -3.72 -6.86
C THR A 345 -20.30 -4.77 -6.73
N TYR A 346 -19.11 -4.54 -7.30
CA TYR A 346 -17.97 -5.44 -7.14
C TYR A 346 -17.65 -5.71 -5.66
N ASN A 347 -17.56 -4.67 -4.84
CA ASN A 347 -17.30 -4.80 -3.40
C ASN A 347 -18.40 -5.57 -2.66
N ALA A 348 -19.66 -5.45 -3.07
CA ALA A 348 -20.75 -6.25 -2.54
C ALA A 348 -20.61 -7.74 -2.94
N LEU A 349 -20.23 -7.99 -4.19
CA LEU A 349 -20.06 -9.34 -4.75
C LEU A 349 -18.88 -10.10 -4.11
N LEU A 350 -17.78 -9.43 -3.76
CA LEU A 350 -16.61 -10.03 -3.10
C LEU A 350 -16.94 -10.72 -1.77
N ARG A 351 -18.08 -10.40 -1.14
CA ARG A 351 -18.52 -11.04 0.11
C ARG A 351 -19.13 -12.42 -0.10
N HIS A 352 -19.44 -12.78 -1.34
CA HIS A 352 -19.99 -14.09 -1.70
C HIS A 352 -18.88 -15.04 -2.14
N ARG A 353 -19.06 -16.35 -1.97
CA ARG A 353 -18.05 -17.38 -2.30
C ARG A 353 -17.82 -17.60 -3.82
N GLY A 354 -18.25 -16.66 -4.67
CA GLY A 354 -18.15 -16.73 -6.12
C GLY A 354 -16.95 -16.00 -6.69
N LEU A 355 -16.54 -16.36 -7.92
CA LEU A 355 -15.56 -15.60 -8.69
C LEU A 355 -16.29 -14.53 -9.51
N TYR A 356 -16.05 -13.26 -9.18
CA TYR A 356 -16.65 -12.12 -9.87
C TYR A 356 -15.56 -11.32 -10.60
N PRO A 357 -15.04 -11.81 -11.73
CA PRO A 357 -14.07 -11.05 -12.51
C PRO A 357 -14.72 -9.77 -13.05
N ARG A 358 -13.95 -8.69 -13.20
CA ARG A 358 -14.39 -7.37 -13.69
C ARG A 358 -15.41 -7.44 -14.85
N VAL A 359 -15.11 -8.21 -15.91
CA VAL A 359 -16.01 -8.35 -17.09
C VAL A 359 -17.40 -8.89 -16.69
N LYS A 360 -17.46 -9.82 -15.74
CA LYS A 360 -18.71 -10.37 -15.23
C LYS A 360 -19.46 -9.36 -14.38
N VAL A 361 -18.76 -8.53 -13.60
CA VAL A 361 -19.37 -7.45 -12.82
C VAL A 361 -20.04 -6.44 -13.75
N HIS A 362 -19.38 -6.04 -14.85
CA HIS A 362 -20.00 -5.18 -15.88
C HIS A 362 -21.33 -5.74 -16.40
N GLN A 363 -21.40 -7.05 -16.65
CA GLN A 363 -22.63 -7.72 -17.08
C GLN A 363 -23.71 -7.75 -16.00
N ILE A 364 -23.32 -8.04 -14.74
CA ILE A 364 -24.26 -8.09 -13.61
C ILE A 364 -24.81 -6.69 -13.31
N PHE A 365 -23.97 -5.66 -13.46
CA PHE A 365 -24.33 -4.29 -13.13
C PHE A 365 -25.53 -3.79 -13.92
N SER A 366 -25.76 -4.23 -15.15
CA SER A 366 -26.96 -3.87 -15.92
C SER A 366 -28.26 -4.21 -15.16
N MET A 367 -28.31 -5.34 -14.45
CA MET A 367 -29.48 -5.73 -13.63
C MET A 367 -29.61 -4.91 -12.34
N VAL A 368 -28.49 -4.45 -11.80
CA VAL A 368 -28.43 -3.61 -10.59
C VAL A 368 -28.85 -2.18 -10.93
N ALA A 369 -28.33 -1.64 -12.04
CA ALA A 369 -28.55 -0.27 -12.50
C ALA A 369 -30.04 0.05 -12.70
N GLU A 370 -30.82 -0.87 -13.26
CA GLU A 370 -32.27 -0.70 -13.45
C GLU A 370 -33.06 -0.48 -12.15
N ARG A 371 -32.50 -0.86 -11.00
CA ARG A 371 -33.16 -0.81 -9.69
C ARG A 371 -32.58 0.25 -8.76
N LEU A 372 -31.50 0.93 -9.18
CA LEU A 372 -30.85 1.96 -8.39
C LEU A 372 -31.60 3.29 -8.52
N SER A 373 -31.73 4.00 -7.41
CA SER A 373 -32.14 5.41 -7.45
C SER A 373 -31.00 6.29 -8.00
N PRO A 374 -31.30 7.49 -8.53
CA PRO A 374 -30.26 8.47 -8.87
C PRO A 374 -29.39 8.80 -7.65
N TRP A 375 -28.10 9.01 -7.86
CA TRP A 375 -27.20 9.40 -6.76
C TRP A 375 -27.32 10.91 -6.52
N GLU A 376 -28.19 11.27 -5.57
CA GLU A 376 -28.42 12.64 -5.17
C GLU A 376 -27.19 13.29 -4.50
N PRO A 377 -26.95 14.61 -4.65
CA PRO A 377 -25.77 15.30 -4.11
C PRO A 377 -25.54 15.16 -2.60
N GLY A 378 -26.62 15.00 -1.83
CA GLY A 378 -26.56 14.87 -0.37
C GLY A 378 -26.31 13.45 0.15
N VAL A 379 -26.25 12.45 -0.72
CA VAL A 379 -26.06 11.05 -0.32
C VAL A 379 -24.57 10.73 -0.24
N ASP A 380 -24.13 10.32 0.94
CA ASP A 380 -22.75 9.90 1.18
C ASP A 380 -22.44 8.50 0.61
N LEU A 381 -21.16 8.14 0.63
CA LEU A 381 -20.66 6.89 0.08
C LEU A 381 -21.26 5.66 0.79
N ASP A 382 -21.39 5.70 2.11
CA ASP A 382 -21.85 4.56 2.91
C ASP A 382 -23.32 4.25 2.65
N SER A 383 -24.16 5.30 2.59
CA SER A 383 -25.57 5.18 2.24
C SER A 383 -25.74 4.63 0.83
N ARG A 384 -24.96 5.13 -0.13
CA ARG A 384 -24.99 4.61 -1.50
C ARG A 384 -24.52 3.16 -1.58
N ALA A 385 -23.43 2.82 -0.90
CA ALA A 385 -22.90 1.46 -0.85
C ALA A 385 -23.89 0.47 -0.19
N ALA A 386 -24.64 0.90 0.81
CA ALA A 386 -25.69 0.09 1.43
C ALA A 386 -26.85 -0.19 0.47
N GLU A 387 -27.29 0.81 -0.30
CA GLU A 387 -28.31 0.66 -1.33
C GLU A 387 -27.86 -0.32 -2.42
N VAL A 388 -26.68 -0.09 -3.01
CA VAL A 388 -26.11 -0.96 -4.04
C VAL A 388 -25.98 -2.38 -3.54
N ARG A 389 -25.49 -2.59 -2.31
CA ARG A 389 -25.35 -3.92 -1.71
C ARG A 389 -26.69 -4.63 -1.57
N ARG A 390 -27.73 -3.94 -1.09
CA ARG A 390 -29.08 -4.50 -0.95
C ARG A 390 -29.62 -4.97 -2.30
N ILE A 391 -29.44 -4.18 -3.35
CA ILE A 391 -29.92 -4.51 -4.70
C ILE A 391 -29.09 -5.63 -5.32
N ALA A 392 -27.77 -5.56 -5.23
CA ALA A 392 -26.86 -6.57 -5.77
C ALA A 392 -27.12 -7.95 -5.15
N ASN A 393 -27.33 -8.01 -3.82
CA ASN A 393 -27.68 -9.26 -3.13
C ASN A 393 -29.03 -9.84 -3.56
N ALA A 394 -29.95 -9.03 -4.09
CA ALA A 394 -31.24 -9.49 -4.58
C ALA A 394 -31.22 -9.86 -6.08
N ALA A 395 -30.12 -9.60 -6.78
CA ALA A 395 -29.92 -9.91 -8.20
C ALA A 395 -29.15 -11.23 -8.41
N ILE A 396 -28.47 -11.73 -7.38
CA ILE A 396 -27.81 -13.04 -7.28
C ILE A 396 -28.79 -14.03 -6.66
#